data_AF-A0A7S1GGW8-F1
#
_entry.id   AF-A0A7S1GGW8-F1
#
_cell.length_a   1.000
_cell.length_b   1.000
_cell.length_c   1.000
_cell.angle_alpha   90.00
_cell.angle_beta   90.00
_cell.angle_gamma   90.00
#
_symmetry.space_group_name_H-M   'P 1'
#
loop_
_entity.id
_entity.type
_entity.pdbx_description
1 polymer ?
#
loop_
_entity_poly.entity_id
_entity_poly.type
_entity_poly.pdbx_seq_one_letter_code
_entity_poly.pdbx_strand_id
1 'polypeptide(L)'
;ALGILARLLDAAVQVGSISDNTLAQIQGCLRTLFRPTDSDLSQKPPVSPTKTTQDTSQSGKKIKLSLKNIPTKIFPDHPIDDSEFARKLLQKVLKKAIALMKENDPQGLFLNPVTDAIAPGYSSIIKRPMCIRTIEEQMMESSYDSIED
;
A
#
# COMPACT_ATOMS: atom_id res chain seq x y z
N ALA A 1 -15.30 2.75 -5.38
CA ALA A 1 -14.48 2.22 -4.27
C ALA A 1 -14.87 2.83 -2.91
N LEU A 2 -14.81 4.16 -2.75
CA LEU A 2 -15.06 4.82 -1.45
C LEU A 2 -16.49 4.63 -0.90
N GLY A 3 -17.50 4.57 -1.77
CA GLY A 3 -18.90 4.33 -1.37
C GLY A 3 -19.18 2.92 -0.82
N ILE A 4 -18.36 1.92 -1.16
CA ILE A 4 -18.50 0.56 -0.61
C ILE A 4 -17.96 0.53 0.82
N LEU A 5 -16.82 1.19 1.06
CA LEU A 5 -16.21 1.31 2.38
C LEU A 5 -17.12 2.07 3.36
N ALA A 6 -17.74 3.17 2.91
CA ALA A 6 -18.68 3.93 3.72
C ALA A 6 -19.87 3.07 4.17
N ARG A 7 -20.48 2.33 3.24
CA ARG A 7 -21.61 1.42 3.55
C ARG A 7 -21.23 0.28 4.49
N LEU A 8 -20.01 -0.24 4.36
CA LEU A 8 -19.52 -1.31 5.23
C LEU A 8 -19.26 -0.81 6.66
N LEU A 9 -18.71 0.41 6.79
CA LEU A 9 -18.50 1.06 8.08
C LEU A 9 -19.82 1.41 8.77
N ASP A 10 -20.79 1.93 8.03
CA ASP A 10 -22.14 2.21 8.57
C ASP A 10 -22.83 0.93 9.04
N ALA A 11 -22.74 -0.17 8.27
CA ALA A 11 -23.27 -1.47 8.69
C ALA A 11 -22.56 -2.01 9.94
N ALA A 12 -21.24 -1.83 10.05
CA ALA A 12 -20.47 -2.26 11.21
C ALA A 12 -20.87 -1.48 12.50
N VAL A 13 -21.17 -0.19 12.38
CA VAL A 13 -21.69 0.61 13.50
C VAL A 13 -23.10 0.18 13.89
N GLN A 14 -23.99 -0.08 12.91
CA GLN A 14 -25.35 -0.55 13.19
C GLN A 14 -25.39 -1.91 13.89
N VAL A 15 -24.45 -2.81 13.57
CA VAL A 15 -24.30 -4.11 14.22
C VAL A 15 -23.58 -4.00 15.57
N GLY A 16 -23.09 -2.82 15.93
CA GLY A 16 -22.39 -2.55 17.19
C GLY A 16 -20.98 -3.15 17.25
N SER A 17 -20.42 -3.59 16.11
CA SER A 17 -19.06 -4.12 16.04
C SER A 17 -18.00 -3.02 16.09
N ILE A 18 -18.38 -1.77 15.80
CA ILE A 18 -17.53 -0.58 15.87
C ILE A 18 -18.29 0.50 16.66
N SER A 19 -17.63 1.12 17.64
CA SER A 19 -18.19 2.26 18.37
C SER A 19 -18.12 3.55 17.55
N ASP A 20 -19.02 4.49 17.78
CA ASP A 20 -19.05 5.79 17.08
C ASP A 20 -17.71 6.55 17.19
N ASN A 21 -17.02 6.44 18.33
CA ASN A 21 -15.69 7.03 18.54
C ASN A 21 -14.62 6.38 17.64
N THR A 22 -14.65 5.05 17.52
CA THR A 22 -13.76 4.32 16.62
C THR A 22 -14.02 4.68 15.16
N LEU A 23 -15.29 4.81 14.76
CA LEU A 23 -15.65 5.24 13.41
C LEU A 23 -15.13 6.67 13.12
N ALA A 24 -15.28 7.60 14.07
CA ALA A 24 -14.79 8.97 13.93
C ALA A 24 -13.26 9.03 13.75
N GLN A 25 -12.52 8.18 14.46
CA GLN A 25 -11.06 8.08 14.31
C GLN A 25 -10.65 7.52 12.94
N ILE A 26 -11.34 6.47 12.47
CA ILE A 26 -11.13 5.89 11.14
C ILE A 26 -11.38 6.94 10.06
N GLN A 27 -12.50 7.66 10.14
CA GLN A 27 -12.83 8.74 9.22
C GLN A 27 -11.79 9.87 9.25
N GLY A 28 -11.27 10.23 10.42
CA GLY A 28 -10.20 11.23 10.59
C GLY A 28 -8.87 10.82 9.94
N CYS A 29 -8.47 9.55 10.10
CA CYS A 29 -7.28 9.00 9.44
C CYS A 29 -7.45 9.01 7.91
N LEU A 30 -8.59 8.52 7.41
CA LEU A 30 -8.86 8.51 5.98
C LEU A 30 -8.89 9.91 5.38
N ARG A 31 -9.47 10.90 6.08
CA ARG A 31 -9.44 12.31 5.67
C ARG A 31 -8.02 12.88 5.58
N THR A 32 -7.11 12.40 6.42
CA THR A 32 -5.71 12.83 6.40
C THR A 32 -4.95 12.20 5.24
N LEU A 33 -5.23 10.93 4.93
CA LEU A 33 -4.60 10.19 3.83
C LEU A 33 -5.09 10.63 2.45
N PHE A 34 -6.38 10.98 2.33
CA PHE A 34 -7.03 11.32 1.06
C PHE A 34 -7.37 12.80 0.92
N ARG A 35 -6.64 13.67 1.64
CA ARG A 35 -6.84 15.11 1.54
C ARG A 35 -6.60 15.54 0.09
N PRO A 36 -7.57 16.18 -0.59
CA PRO A 36 -7.30 16.81 -1.88
C PRO A 36 -6.19 17.84 -1.64
N THR A 37 -5.07 17.71 -2.33
CA THR A 37 -4.07 18.77 -2.38
C THR A 37 -4.73 19.95 -3.06
N ASP A 38 -5.05 21.01 -2.31
CA ASP A 38 -5.46 22.28 -2.87
C ASP A 38 -4.29 22.84 -3.69
N SER A 39 -4.29 22.52 -4.97
CA SER A 39 -3.48 23.15 -6.00
C SER A 39 -4.41 23.54 -7.14
N ASP A 40 -5.49 24.26 -6.83
CA ASP A 40 -6.00 25.30 -7.71
C ASP A 40 -6.96 26.25 -6.97
N LEU A 41 -6.97 27.50 -7.41
CA LEU A 41 -7.84 28.62 -7.00
C LEU A 41 -7.39 29.47 -5.79
N SER A 42 -6.59 30.47 -6.12
CA SER A 42 -6.44 31.73 -5.39
C SER A 42 -7.77 32.51 -5.31
N GLN A 43 -8.18 32.95 -4.12
CA GLN A 43 -8.47 34.36 -3.77
C GLN A 43 -9.11 34.52 -2.36
N LYS A 44 -8.53 35.46 -1.59
CA LYS A 44 -8.88 36.01 -0.26
C LYS A 44 -9.98 37.12 -0.43
N PRO A 45 -10.84 37.55 0.56
CA PRO A 45 -10.51 37.87 1.96
C PRO A 45 -11.46 37.49 3.11
N PRO A 46 -10.98 37.65 4.37
CA PRO A 46 -11.67 37.23 5.60
C PRO A 46 -12.43 38.38 6.27
N VAL A 47 -13.50 38.06 6.99
CA VAL A 47 -14.10 38.93 8.02
C VAL A 47 -14.21 38.11 9.31
N SER A 48 -13.48 38.53 10.34
CA SER A 48 -13.54 38.05 11.73
C SER A 48 -14.81 38.60 12.43
N PRO A 49 -15.25 38.01 13.57
CA PRO A 49 -14.70 38.49 14.84
C PRO A 49 -14.45 37.43 15.93
N THR A 50 -13.49 37.84 16.75
CA THR A 50 -12.78 37.31 17.92
C THR A 50 -13.62 37.06 19.19
N LYS A 51 -13.14 36.15 20.07
CA LYS A 51 -12.96 36.23 21.56
C LYS A 51 -12.86 34.80 22.16
N THR A 52 -12.03 34.38 23.12
CA THR A 52 -10.97 34.89 24.03
C THR A 52 -10.39 33.61 24.72
N THR A 53 -9.11 33.24 24.54
CA THR A 53 -7.94 33.33 25.47
C THR A 53 -7.86 32.36 26.68
N GLN A 54 -6.62 31.84 26.90
CA GLN A 54 -5.98 31.30 28.14
C GLN A 54 -6.11 29.78 28.38
N ASP A 55 -5.09 28.98 28.75
CA ASP A 55 -3.64 29.16 28.96
C ASP A 55 -2.93 27.79 29.13
N THR A 56 -1.62 27.74 28.87
CA THR A 56 -0.57 26.99 29.62
C THR A 56 -0.47 25.43 29.60
N SER A 57 0.61 24.96 28.94
CA SER A 57 1.58 23.88 29.30
C SER A 57 1.16 22.40 29.47
N GLN A 58 1.79 21.51 28.67
CA GLN A 58 2.78 20.50 29.11
C GLN A 58 2.91 19.31 28.15
N SER A 59 4.18 19.02 27.82
CA SER A 59 4.81 17.70 27.72
C SER A 59 4.29 16.69 26.69
N GLY A 60 5.17 16.37 25.73
CA GLY A 60 4.99 15.28 24.79
C GLY A 60 4.73 13.95 25.49
N LYS A 61 3.52 13.42 25.34
CA LYS A 61 3.23 12.01 25.61
C LYS A 61 3.53 11.22 24.35
N LYS A 62 4.63 10.46 24.37
CA LYS A 62 4.84 9.34 23.46
C LYS A 62 3.66 8.39 23.63
N ILE A 63 2.76 8.34 22.64
CA ILE A 63 1.70 7.34 22.58
C ILE A 63 2.39 6.02 22.27
N LYS A 64 2.69 5.25 23.32
CA LYS A 64 3.15 3.86 23.22
C LYS A 64 1.95 3.04 22.74
N LEU A 65 1.86 2.77 21.44
CA LEU A 65 0.91 1.82 20.86
C LEU A 65 1.19 0.44 21.45
N SER A 66 0.54 0.11 22.58
CA SER A 66 0.51 -1.24 23.09
C SER A 66 -0.66 -1.96 22.42
N LEU A 67 -0.36 -2.77 21.42
CA LEU A 67 -1.25 -3.81 20.89
C LEU A 67 -1.37 -4.92 21.94
N LYS A 68 -2.14 -4.72 22.99
CA LYS A 68 -2.56 -5.80 23.89
C LYS A 68 -4.07 -5.74 24.07
N ASN A 69 -4.71 -6.84 23.68
CA ASN A 69 -6.13 -7.18 23.78
C ASN A 69 -7.08 -6.56 22.75
N ILE A 70 -7.00 -7.04 21.50
CA ILE A 70 -8.19 -7.11 20.65
C ILE A 70 -8.86 -8.49 20.91
N PRO A 71 -10.11 -8.55 21.39
CA PRO A 71 -10.82 -9.82 21.57
C PRO A 71 -11.09 -10.49 20.22
N THR A 72 -10.45 -11.64 20.00
CA THR A 72 -10.46 -12.47 18.78
C THR A 72 -11.76 -13.25 18.52
N LYS A 73 -12.94 -12.81 19.00
CA LYS A 73 -14.15 -13.68 19.00
C LYS A 73 -15.45 -13.06 18.46
N ILE A 74 -15.40 -12.14 17.49
CA ILE A 74 -16.63 -11.54 16.91
C ILE A 74 -16.93 -12.03 15.47
N PHE A 75 -16.03 -12.77 14.83
CA PHE A 75 -16.25 -13.24 13.46
C PHE A 75 -16.42 -14.77 13.43
N PRO A 76 -17.56 -15.30 12.94
CA PRO A 76 -17.72 -16.71 12.63
C PRO A 76 -16.69 -17.07 11.54
N ASP A 77 -15.95 -18.16 11.74
CA ASP A 77 -14.83 -18.69 10.95
C ASP A 77 -14.94 -18.52 9.43
N HIS A 78 -14.63 -17.33 8.93
CA HIS A 78 -14.12 -17.17 7.59
C HIS A 78 -12.65 -16.77 7.73
N PRO A 79 -11.69 -17.64 7.36
CA PRO A 79 -10.30 -17.23 7.32
C PRO A 79 -10.23 -16.10 6.29
N ILE A 80 -10.11 -14.86 6.76
CA ILE A 80 -9.56 -13.79 5.93
C ILE A 80 -8.14 -14.28 5.68
N ASP A 81 -7.94 -14.88 4.53
CA ASP A 81 -6.67 -15.45 4.15
C ASP A 81 -5.69 -14.30 3.93
N ASP A 82 -5.03 -13.88 5.01
CA ASP A 82 -3.97 -12.88 5.00
C ASP A 82 -2.88 -13.25 3.97
N SER A 83 -2.73 -14.55 3.66
CA SER A 83 -1.85 -15.06 2.60
C SER A 83 -2.27 -14.56 1.22
N GLU A 84 -3.55 -14.65 0.86
CA GLU A 84 -4.07 -14.16 -0.41
C GLU A 84 -3.91 -12.64 -0.57
N PHE A 85 -4.07 -11.90 0.52
CA PHE A 85 -3.82 -10.45 0.52
C PHE A 85 -2.33 -10.14 0.33
N ALA A 86 -1.45 -10.81 1.08
CA ALA A 86 0.00 -10.64 0.97
C ALA A 86 0.50 -10.98 -0.43
N ARG A 87 0.03 -12.08 -1.03
CA ARG A 87 0.35 -12.49 -2.40
C ARG A 87 -0.07 -11.42 -3.42
N LYS A 88 -1.28 -10.87 -3.30
CA LYS A 88 -1.75 -9.79 -4.19
C LYS A 88 -0.95 -8.50 -4.02
N LEU A 89 -0.50 -8.20 -2.81
CA LEU A 89 0.36 -7.05 -2.55
C LEU A 89 1.74 -7.26 -3.18
N LEU A 90 2.35 -8.44 -3.00
CA LEU A 90 3.62 -8.82 -3.60
C LEU A 90 3.56 -8.69 -5.13
N GLN A 91 2.54 -9.26 -5.78
CA GLN A 91 2.37 -9.13 -7.23
C GLN A 91 2.28 -7.68 -7.70
N LYS A 92 1.61 -6.80 -6.94
CA LYS A 92 1.53 -5.37 -7.29
C LYS A 92 2.89 -4.69 -7.19
N VAL A 93 3.66 -5.00 -6.15
CA VAL A 93 5.01 -4.47 -5.96
C VAL A 93 5.93 -4.95 -7.07
N LEU A 94 5.97 -6.25 -7.35
CA LEU A 94 6.77 -6.85 -8.42
C LEU A 94 6.41 -6.26 -9.78
N LYS A 95 5.12 -6.12 -10.09
CA LYS A 95 4.67 -5.50 -11.35
C LYS A 95 5.18 -4.06 -11.51
N LYS A 96 5.21 -3.29 -10.42
CA LYS A 96 5.77 -1.93 -10.44
C LYS A 96 7.28 -1.94 -10.57
N ALA A 97 7.98 -2.85 -9.87
CA ALA A 97 9.42 -3.02 -10.00
C ALA A 97 9.82 -3.38 -11.44
N ILE A 98 9.13 -4.31 -12.09
CA ILE A 98 9.35 -4.69 -13.50
C ILE A 98 9.16 -3.50 -14.43
N ALA A 99 8.11 -2.70 -14.23
CA ALA A 99 7.89 -1.49 -15.02
C ALA A 99 9.06 -0.50 -14.88
N LEU A 100 9.55 -0.29 -13.65
CA LEU A 100 10.70 0.56 -13.38
C LEU A 100 12.00 0.00 -13.98
N MET A 101 12.22 -1.32 -13.93
CA MET A 101 13.38 -1.94 -14.58
C MET A 101 13.39 -1.70 -16.09
N LYS A 102 12.23 -1.80 -16.75
CA LYS A 102 12.08 -1.50 -18.18
C LYS A 102 12.34 -0.02 -18.49
N GLU A 103 11.83 0.88 -17.65
CA GLU A 103 12.03 2.33 -17.80
C GLU A 103 13.51 2.74 -17.62
N ASN A 104 14.22 2.08 -16.71
CA ASN A 104 15.65 2.32 -16.44
C ASN A 104 16.59 1.58 -17.41
N ASP A 105 16.08 0.74 -18.32
CA ASP A 105 16.83 0.07 -19.38
C ASP A 105 16.36 0.53 -20.78
N PRO A 106 16.61 1.80 -21.17
CA PRO A 106 16.14 2.35 -22.44
C PRO A 106 16.73 1.65 -23.68
N GLN A 107 17.86 0.96 -23.53
CA GLN A 107 18.46 0.17 -24.61
C GLN A 107 17.91 -1.25 -24.69
N GLY A 108 17.16 -1.70 -23.67
CA GLY A 108 16.60 -3.04 -23.60
C GLY A 108 17.66 -4.15 -23.51
N LEU A 109 18.84 -3.86 -22.95
CA LEU A 109 19.94 -4.82 -22.84
C LEU A 109 19.55 -6.04 -21.98
N PHE A 110 18.69 -5.82 -21.00
CA PHE A 110 18.25 -6.85 -20.06
C PHE A 110 16.83 -7.34 -20.35
N LEU A 111 16.21 -6.90 -21.46
CA LEU A 111 14.82 -7.21 -21.74
C LEU A 111 14.61 -8.67 -22.14
N ASN A 112 15.49 -9.22 -22.97
CA ASN A 112 15.37 -10.56 -23.54
C ASN A 112 16.55 -11.45 -23.11
N PRO A 113 16.39 -12.79 -23.13
CA PRO A 113 17.48 -13.71 -22.84
C PRO A 113 18.66 -13.52 -23.79
N VAL A 114 19.88 -13.61 -23.24
CA VAL A 114 21.09 -13.65 -24.05
C VAL A 114 21.30 -15.07 -24.56
N THR A 115 21.64 -15.18 -25.85
CA THR A 115 21.88 -16.46 -26.53
C THR A 115 23.29 -16.49 -27.11
N ASP A 116 23.80 -17.69 -27.35
CA ASP A 116 25.12 -17.86 -27.96
C ASP A 116 25.20 -17.32 -29.40
N ALA A 117 24.05 -17.11 -30.07
CA ALA A 117 24.00 -16.47 -31.38
C ALA A 117 24.34 -14.98 -31.33
N ILE A 118 23.94 -14.28 -30.25
CA ILE A 118 24.25 -12.85 -30.06
C ILE A 118 25.54 -12.65 -29.27
N ALA A 119 25.90 -13.59 -28.40
CA ALA A 119 27.11 -13.57 -27.60
C ALA A 119 27.78 -14.96 -27.62
N PRO A 120 28.63 -15.25 -28.61
CA PRO A 120 29.28 -16.55 -28.72
C PRO A 120 30.04 -16.93 -27.44
N GLY A 121 29.73 -18.12 -26.91
CA GLY A 121 30.31 -18.62 -25.65
C GLY A 121 29.60 -18.18 -24.37
N TYR A 122 28.51 -17.40 -24.45
CA TYR A 122 27.79 -16.92 -23.26
C TYR A 122 27.31 -18.05 -22.34
N SER A 123 26.66 -19.07 -22.89
CA SER A 123 26.11 -20.22 -22.14
C SER A 123 27.21 -21.05 -21.46
N SER A 124 28.44 -20.98 -21.97
CA SER A 124 29.59 -21.66 -21.35
C SER A 124 30.05 -20.98 -20.05
N ILE A 125 29.77 -19.68 -19.90
CA ILE A 125 30.21 -18.86 -18.76
C ILE A 125 29.04 -18.65 -17.79
N ILE A 126 27.90 -18.18 -18.27
CA ILE A 126 26.74 -17.82 -17.45
C ILE A 126 25.86 -19.05 -17.22
N LYS A 127 25.84 -19.56 -15.99
CA LYS A 127 25.13 -20.79 -15.62
C LYS A 127 23.65 -20.60 -15.31
N ARG A 128 23.25 -19.40 -14.92
CA ARG A 128 21.88 -19.04 -14.56
C ARG A 128 21.51 -17.75 -15.29
N PRO A 129 21.16 -17.82 -16.59
CA PRO A 129 20.73 -16.64 -17.32
C PRO A 129 19.45 -16.07 -16.70
N MET A 130 19.30 -14.75 -16.72
CA MET A 130 18.11 -14.04 -16.26
C MET A 130 17.91 -12.79 -17.11
N CYS A 131 16.65 -12.44 -17.36
CA CYS A 131 16.27 -11.21 -18.04
C CYS A 131 14.92 -10.71 -17.52
N ILE A 132 14.57 -9.46 -17.81
CA ILE A 132 13.33 -8.83 -17.35
C ILE A 132 12.09 -9.61 -17.82
N ARG A 133 12.10 -10.16 -19.03
CA ARG A 133 11.00 -11.01 -19.51
C ARG A 133 10.83 -12.26 -18.65
N THR A 134 11.91 -12.96 -18.30
CA THR A 134 11.85 -14.13 -17.44
C THR A 134 11.32 -13.79 -16.05
N ILE A 135 11.72 -12.64 -15.48
CA ILE A 135 11.18 -12.15 -14.20
C ILE A 135 9.67 -11.89 -14.30
N GLU A 136 9.22 -11.29 -15.42
CA GLU A 136 7.80 -11.02 -15.66
C GLU A 136 6.98 -12.32 -15.81
N GLU A 137 7.51 -13.32 -16.50
CA GLU A 137 6.91 -14.65 -16.63
C GLU A 137 6.79 -15.35 -15.27
N GLN A 138 7.85 -15.37 -14.47
CA GLN A 138 7.84 -15.94 -13.11
C GLN A 138 6.85 -15.23 -12.19
N MET A 139 6.69 -13.91 -12.33
CA MET A 139 5.70 -13.15 -11.56
C MET A 139 4.27 -13.52 -11.95
N MET A 140 4.00 -13.74 -13.24
CA MET A 140 2.68 -14.19 -13.71
C MET A 140 2.33 -15.59 -13.23
N GLU A 141 3.32 -16.48 -13.14
CA GLU A 141 3.17 -17.83 -12.58
C GLU A 141 3.05 -17.84 -11.04
N SER A 142 3.24 -16.69 -10.38
CA SER A 142 3.27 -16.55 -8.91
C SER A 142 4.40 -17.36 -8.27
N SER A 143 5.55 -17.44 -8.93
CA SER A 143 6.72 -18.21 -8.47
C SER A 143 7.59 -17.45 -7.44
N TYR A 144 7.20 -16.22 -7.08
CA TYR A 144 7.85 -15.43 -6.03
C TYR A 144 7.01 -15.49 -4.76
N ASP A 145 7.61 -15.97 -3.67
CA ASP A 145 6.97 -16.03 -2.35
C ASP A 145 7.29 -14.77 -1.53
N SER A 146 8.39 -14.09 -1.84
CA SER A 146 8.90 -12.92 -1.15
C SER A 146 9.50 -11.88 -2.11
N ILE A 147 9.94 -10.72 -1.59
CA ILE A 147 10.60 -9.67 -2.40
C ILE A 147 12.09 -10.02 -2.62
N GLU A 148 12.62 -10.90 -1.78
CA GLU A 148 14.02 -11.33 -1.76
C GLU A 148 14.34 -12.42 -2.80
N ASP A 149 13.30 -13.04 -3.38
CA ASP A 149 13.38 -14.05 -4.44
C ASP A 149 13.67 -13.44 -5.83
#